data_AF-A0A6P8IM68-F1
#
_entry.id   AF-A0A6P8IM68-F1
#
_cell.length_a   1.000
_cell.length_b   1.000
_cell.length_c   1.000
_cell.angle_alpha   90.00
_cell.angle_beta   90.00
_cell.angle_gamma   90.00
#
_symmetry.space_group_name_H-M   'P 1'
#
loop_
_entity.id
_entity.type
_entity.pdbx_description
1 polymer ?
#
loop_
_entity_poly.entity_id
_entity_poly.type
_entity_poly.pdbx_seq_one_letter_code
_entity_poly.pdbx_strand_id
1 'polypeptide(L)'
;MAASSNRKSLPGFYKQLNESPVWFFEPVKVRKKTKRSSGPYYAVERLISKRIFKGNTEYLVKWEAYSLYYFSWEDEGNLTRDLIRSYDKPVIEKSRLQANIDTLSCTILS
;
A
#
# COMPACT_ATOMS: atom_id res chain seq x y z
N MET A 1 57.86 17.08 19.11
CA MET A 1 56.53 16.61 19.56
C MET A 1 55.47 17.44 18.85
N ALA A 2 54.46 16.79 18.27
CA ALA A 2 53.64 17.26 17.15
C ALA A 2 52.62 18.37 17.48
N ALA A 3 52.42 19.31 16.55
CA ALA A 3 51.33 20.28 16.59
C ALA A 3 50.06 19.69 15.95
N SER A 4 49.00 19.57 16.75
CA SER A 4 47.75 18.91 16.41
C SER A 4 46.88 19.75 15.49
N SER A 5 46.42 19.14 14.39
CA SER A 5 45.63 19.73 13.32
C SER A 5 44.20 20.03 13.80
N ASN A 6 43.81 21.31 13.87
CA ASN A 6 42.47 21.75 14.26
C ASN A 6 41.47 21.53 13.11
N ARG A 7 40.92 20.32 12.99
CA ARG A 7 39.82 20.04 12.06
C ARG A 7 38.50 20.46 12.73
N LYS A 8 38.00 21.65 12.39
CA LYS A 8 36.61 22.02 12.73
C LYS A 8 35.68 20.98 12.09
N SER A 9 35.01 20.17 12.89
CA SER A 9 34.06 19.17 12.41
C SER A 9 32.90 19.87 11.70
N LEU A 10 32.65 19.53 10.44
CA LEU A 10 31.44 19.94 9.75
C LEU A 10 30.22 19.45 10.57
N PRO A 11 29.21 20.30 10.81
CA PRO A 11 27.97 19.86 11.45
C PRO A 11 27.40 18.70 10.62
N GLY A 12 27.06 17.59 11.28
CA GLY A 12 26.52 16.41 10.60
C GLY A 12 25.32 16.78 9.71
N PHE A 13 25.20 16.10 8.56
CA PHE A 13 24.19 16.28 7.52
C PHE A 13 22.76 16.53 8.05
N TYR A 14 22.42 15.92 9.20
CA TYR A 14 21.10 16.05 9.83
C TYR A 14 20.81 17.42 10.47
N LYS A 15 21.81 18.24 10.80
CA LYS A 15 21.56 19.60 11.32
C LYS A 15 21.03 20.55 10.25
N GLN A 16 21.28 20.28 8.96
CA GLN A 16 20.80 21.10 7.84
C GLN A 16 19.30 20.92 7.57
N LEU A 17 18.69 19.85 8.07
CA LEU A 17 17.27 19.54 7.85
C LEU A 17 16.32 20.43 8.67
N ASN A 18 16.81 21.08 9.74
CA ASN A 18 16.00 22.00 10.55
C ASN A 18 15.90 23.42 9.95
N GLU A 19 16.79 23.77 9.02
CA GLU A 19 16.78 25.05 8.29
C GLU A 19 16.00 24.94 6.97
N SER A 20 15.39 23.79 6.69
CA SER A 20 14.63 23.58 5.46
C SER A 20 13.36 24.44 5.48
N PRO A 21 13.20 25.38 4.53
CA PRO A 21 12.00 26.20 4.46
C PRO A 21 10.81 25.27 4.24
N VAL A 22 9.75 25.49 5.02
CA VAL A 22 8.58 24.62 5.23
C VAL A 22 7.68 24.49 3.98
N TRP A 23 8.25 24.57 2.77
CA TRP A 23 7.58 24.33 1.49
C TRP A 23 7.86 22.92 0.92
N PHE A 24 8.90 22.22 1.40
CA PHE A 24 9.15 20.82 1.01
C PHE A 24 8.15 19.83 1.66
N PHE A 25 7.41 20.30 2.66
CA PHE A 25 6.13 19.72 3.05
C PHE A 25 5.03 20.47 2.28
N GLU A 26 4.77 20.07 1.04
CA GLU A 26 3.42 20.31 0.50
C GLU A 26 2.42 19.75 1.52
N PRO A 27 1.30 20.45 1.80
CA PRO A 27 0.28 19.92 2.69
C PRO A 27 -0.21 18.60 2.09
N VAL A 28 0.23 17.49 2.68
CA VAL A 28 -0.35 16.17 2.43
C VAL A 28 -1.84 16.38 2.61
N LYS A 29 -2.61 16.20 1.54
CA LYS A 29 -4.07 16.34 1.56
C LYS A 29 -4.60 15.37 2.62
N VAL A 30 -4.77 15.85 3.85
CA VAL A 30 -5.39 15.07 4.92
C VAL A 30 -6.84 14.91 4.49
N ARG A 31 -7.14 13.75 3.89
CA ARG A 31 -8.50 13.33 3.57
C ARG A 31 -9.35 13.53 4.82
N LYS A 32 -10.39 14.37 4.70
CA LYS A 32 -11.36 14.61 5.77
C LYS A 32 -11.88 13.25 6.24
N LYS A 33 -11.63 12.91 7.50
CA LYS A 33 -12.21 11.71 8.13
C LYS A 33 -13.72 11.91 8.17
N THR A 34 -14.42 11.31 7.22
CA THR A 34 -15.87 11.13 7.28
C THR A 34 -16.20 10.38 8.57
N LYS A 35 -17.26 10.81 9.26
CA LYS A 35 -17.76 10.19 10.50
C LYS A 35 -17.78 8.67 10.33
N ARG A 36 -17.07 7.95 11.20
CA ARG A 36 -17.08 6.48 11.22
C ARG A 36 -18.50 6.02 11.43
N SER A 37 -19.05 5.34 10.44
CA SER A 37 -20.23 4.49 10.60
C SER A 37 -19.95 3.53 11.75
N SER A 38 -20.59 3.75 12.89
CA SER A 38 -20.56 2.87 14.07
C SER A 38 -21.44 1.65 13.80
N GLY A 39 -21.08 0.85 12.80
CA GLY A 39 -21.79 -0.39 12.45
C GLY A 39 -20.86 -1.60 12.51
N PRO A 40 -21.40 -2.84 12.49
CA PRO A 40 -20.61 -4.07 12.53
C PRO A 40 -19.85 -4.36 11.22
N TYR A 41 -19.98 -3.52 10.20
CA TYR A 41 -19.40 -3.71 8.87
C TYR A 41 -18.26 -2.73 8.61
N TYR A 42 -17.18 -3.24 8.02
CA TYR A 42 -16.00 -2.47 7.65
C TYR A 42 -15.82 -2.46 6.13
N ALA A 43 -15.37 -1.33 5.59
CA ALA A 43 -15.12 -1.22 4.16
C ALA A 43 -13.85 -2.00 3.77
N VAL A 44 -13.98 -2.82 2.72
CA VAL A 44 -12.91 -3.66 2.19
C VAL A 44 -12.49 -3.12 0.83
N GLU A 45 -11.20 -2.96 0.61
CA GLU A 45 -10.66 -2.54 -0.68
C GLU A 45 -10.63 -3.69 -1.68
N ARG A 46 -10.05 -4.83 -1.28
CA ARG A 46 -9.99 -6.06 -2.10
C ARG A 46 -9.60 -7.29 -1.29
N LEU A 47 -9.92 -8.48 -1.80
CA LEU A 47 -9.31 -9.72 -1.33
C LEU A 47 -7.95 -9.92 -2.00
N ILE A 48 -6.96 -10.39 -1.23
CA ILE A 48 -5.56 -10.51 -1.64
C ILE A 48 -5.17 -11.96 -1.91
N SER A 49 -5.62 -12.87 -1.07
CA SER A 49 -5.26 -14.28 -1.13
C SER A 49 -6.39 -15.14 -0.57
N LYS A 50 -6.35 -16.43 -0.90
CA LYS A 50 -7.27 -17.46 -0.43
C LYS A 50 -6.45 -18.62 0.10
N ARG A 51 -6.85 -19.18 1.24
CA ARG A 51 -6.27 -20.40 1.80
C ARG A 51 -7.36 -21.31 2.37
N ILE A 52 -7.02 -22.58 2.54
CA ILE A 52 -7.85 -23.53 3.29
C ILE A 52 -7.16 -23.77 4.63
N PHE A 53 -7.82 -23.44 5.72
CA PHE A 53 -7.33 -23.63 7.08
C PHE A 53 -8.34 -24.46 7.88
N LYS A 54 -7.91 -25.60 8.41
CA LYS A 54 -8.75 -26.53 9.19
C LYS A 54 -10.08 -26.93 8.49
N GLY A 55 -10.06 -27.04 7.16
CA GLY A 55 -11.25 -27.37 6.36
C GLY A 55 -12.15 -26.19 6.00
N ASN A 56 -11.85 -24.99 6.53
CA ASN A 56 -12.56 -23.77 6.20
C ASN A 56 -11.79 -22.95 5.16
N THR A 57 -12.52 -22.29 4.26
CA THR A 57 -11.94 -21.35 3.32
C THR A 57 -11.82 -19.97 4.00
N GLU A 58 -10.60 -19.46 4.07
CA GLU A 58 -10.30 -18.12 4.56
C GLU A 58 -9.72 -17.27 3.44
N TYR A 59 -10.00 -15.97 3.49
CA TYR A 59 -9.46 -14.98 2.56
C TYR A 59 -8.70 -13.90 3.30
N LEU A 60 -7.58 -13.48 2.73
CA LEU A 60 -6.79 -12.37 3.23
C LEU A 60 -7.39 -11.05 2.74
N VAL A 61 -7.85 -10.22 3.67
CA VAL A 61 -8.59 -9.00 3.39
C VAL A 61 -7.69 -7.78 3.44
N LYS A 62 -7.72 -6.94 2.39
CA LYS A 62 -7.17 -5.58 2.42
C LYS A 62 -8.28 -4.61 2.81
N TRP A 63 -8.20 -4.10 4.04
CA TRP A 63 -9.14 -3.11 4.56
C TRP A 63 -8.95 -1.73 3.92
N GLU A 64 -10.06 -1.05 3.60
CA GLU A 64 -10.00 0.29 3.02
C GLU A 64 -9.46 1.30 4.05
N ALA A 65 -8.54 2.16 3.62
CA ALA A 65 -7.88 3.17 4.45
C ALA A 65 -6.99 2.63 5.59
N TYR A 66 -6.63 1.34 5.57
CA TYR A 66 -5.62 0.76 6.43
C TYR A 66 -4.38 0.34 5.63
N SER A 67 -3.22 0.35 6.30
CA SER A 67 -1.96 -0.11 5.72
C SER A 67 -1.93 -1.64 5.57
N LEU A 68 -0.97 -2.14 4.79
CA LEU A 68 -0.74 -3.58 4.54
C LEU A 68 -0.52 -4.39 5.82
N TYR A 69 -0.05 -3.74 6.88
CA TYR A 69 0.16 -4.35 8.20
C TYR A 69 -1.13 -4.80 8.89
N TYR A 70 -2.29 -4.28 8.49
CA TYR A 70 -3.57 -4.60 9.11
C TYR A 70 -4.33 -5.69 8.37
N PHE A 71 -3.71 -6.40 7.44
CA PHE A 71 -4.39 -7.47 6.70
C PHE A 71 -4.73 -8.61 7.65
N SER A 72 -5.98 -9.05 7.59
CA SER A 72 -6.49 -10.16 8.41
C SER A 72 -7.05 -11.27 7.53
N TRP A 73 -7.01 -12.48 8.05
CA TRP A 73 -7.67 -13.64 7.45
C TRP A 73 -9.09 -13.69 7.97
N GLU A 74 -10.06 -13.62 7.06
CA GLU A 74 -11.49 -13.68 7.37
C GLU A 74 -12.09 -14.93 6.74
N ASP A 75 -13.01 -15.57 7.45
CA ASP A 75 -13.75 -16.72 6.93
C ASP A 75 -14.67 -16.32 5.77
N GLU A 76 -14.94 -17.27 4.88
CA GLU A 76 -15.89 -17.08 3.76
C GLU A 76 -17.26 -16.54 4.21
N GLY A 77 -17.75 -16.98 5.37
CA GLY A 77 -19.02 -16.53 5.93
C GLY A 77 -19.04 -15.06 6.38
N ASN A 78 -17.88 -14.45 6.65
CA ASN A 78 -17.79 -13.04 7.03
C ASN A 78 -17.75 -12.10 5.80
N LEU A 79 -17.68 -12.67 4.59
CA LEU A 79 -17.50 -11.92 3.35
C LEU A 79 -18.77 -11.95 2.50
N THR A 80 -18.98 -10.87 1.76
CA THR A 80 -20.08 -10.81 0.78
C THR A 80 -19.71 -11.61 -0.46
N ARG A 81 -20.69 -12.27 -1.08
CA ARG A 81 -20.50 -13.07 -2.31
C ARG A 81 -19.89 -12.26 -3.45
N ASP A 82 -20.16 -10.96 -3.53
CA ASP A 82 -19.61 -10.08 -4.54
C ASP A 82 -18.09 -9.90 -4.39
N LEU A 83 -17.58 -9.81 -3.16
CA LEU A 83 -16.13 -9.78 -2.91
C LEU A 83 -15.46 -11.06 -3.38
N ILE A 84 -16.03 -12.22 -3.02
CA ILE A 84 -15.52 -13.52 -3.45
C ILE A 84 -15.53 -13.62 -4.98
N ARG A 85 -16.64 -13.23 -5.62
CA ARG A 85 -16.75 -13.21 -7.08
C ARG A 85 -15.72 -12.29 -7.73
N SER A 86 -15.47 -11.10 -7.15
CA SER A 86 -14.46 -10.17 -7.65
C SER A 86 -13.04 -10.72 -7.54
N TYR A 87 -12.79 -11.56 -6.53
CA TYR A 87 -11.51 -12.24 -6.36
C TYR A 87 -11.32 -13.38 -7.37
N ASP A 88 -12.32 -14.22 -7.55
CA ASP A 88 -12.26 -15.37 -8.47
C ASP A 88 -12.26 -14.92 -9.94
N LYS A 89 -12.95 -13.83 -10.25
CA LYS A 89 -13.09 -13.26 -11.60
C LYS A 89 -12.76 -11.77 -11.56
N PRO A 90 -11.49 -11.39 -11.45
CA PRO A 90 -11.12 -9.97 -11.40
C PRO A 90 -11.43 -9.32 -12.74
N VAL A 91 -12.07 -8.16 -12.70
CA VAL A 91 -12.23 -7.30 -13.89
C VAL A 91 -10.88 -6.65 -14.15
N ILE A 92 -10.22 -7.04 -15.24
CA ILE A 92 -8.94 -6.46 -15.65
C ILE A 92 -9.22 -5.46 -16.77
N GLU A 93 -8.88 -4.20 -16.52
CA GLU A 93 -9.00 -3.13 -17.52
C GLU A 93 -8.20 -3.47 -18.78
N LYS A 94 -8.84 -3.34 -19.95
CA LYS A 94 -8.22 -3.64 -21.25
C LYS A 94 -6.95 -2.83 -21.49
N SER A 95 -6.91 -1.59 -21.00
CA SER A 95 -5.73 -0.72 -21.06
C SER A 95 -4.51 -1.33 -20.38
N ARG A 96 -4.69 -1.97 -19.21
CA ARG A 96 -3.60 -2.65 -18.49
C ARG A 96 -3.11 -3.88 -19.24
N LEU A 97 -4.02 -4.62 -19.89
CA LEU A 97 -3.66 -5.76 -20.73
C LEU A 97 -2.87 -5.32 -21.96
N GLN A 98 -3.32 -4.25 -22.64
CA GLN A 98 -2.66 -3.72 -23.83
C GLN A 98 -1.22 -3.29 -23.53
N ALA A 99 -1.00 -2.53 -22.46
CA ALA A 99 0.34 -2.10 -22.06
C ALA A 99 1.29 -3.29 -21.82
N ASN A 100 0.81 -4.38 -21.22
CA ASN A 100 1.61 -5.60 -21.04
C ASN A 100 1.91 -6.27 -22.38
N ILE A 101 0.94 -6.37 -23.28
CA ILE A 101 1.12 -6.92 -24.64
C ILE A 101 2.18 -6.12 -25.41
N ASP A 102 2.09 -4.80 -25.36
CA ASP A 102 3.03 -3.91 -26.06
C ASP A 102 4.45 -4.07 -25.48
N THR A 103 4.56 -4.11 -24.15
CA THR A 103 5.85 -4.35 -23.47
C THR A 103 6.47 -5.67 -23.90
N LEU A 104 5.68 -6.76 -23.91
CA LEU A 104 6.16 -8.08 -24.34
C LEU A 104 6.56 -8.08 -25.81
N SER A 105 5.75 -7.44 -26.68
CA SER A 105 6.03 -7.35 -28.11
C SER A 105 7.33 -6.60 -28.37
N CYS A 106 7.56 -5.48 -27.68
CA CYS A 106 8.81 -4.73 -27.75
C CYS A 106 10.01 -5.54 -27.27
N THR A 107 9.88 -6.36 -26.22
CA THR A 107 10.99 -7.21 -25.74
C THR A 107 11.33 -8.37 -26.68
N ILE A 108 10.36 -8.89 -27.44
CA ILE A 108 10.57 -10.05 -28.32
C ILE A 108 11.15 -9.62 -29.67
N LEU A 109 10.84 -8.40 -30.12
CA LEU A 109 11.26 -7.87 -31.42
C LEU A 109 12.50 -6.99 -31.38
N SER A 110 13.06 -6.73 -30.19
CA SER A 110 14.30 -5.98 -29.98
C SER A 110 15.49 -6.89 -29.75
#